data_AF-C6XU65-F1
#
_entry.id   AF-C6XU65-F1
#
_cell.length_a   1.000
_cell.length_b   1.000
_cell.length_c   1.000
_cell.angle_alpha   90.00
_cell.angle_beta   90.00
_cell.angle_gamma   90.00
#
_symmetry.space_group_name_H-M   'P 1'
#
loop_
_entity.id
_entity.type
_entity.pdbx_description
1 polymer ?
#
loop_
_entity_poly.entity_id
_entity_poly.type
_entity_poly.pdbx_seq_one_letter_code
_entity_poly.pdbx_strand_id
1 'polypeptide(L)'
;MDKIKIGIILLLFSSCAETHGYKSAHHHLIFVYNKRITVDFTSKVVKATYGEWNYTDTLKMSKNEEQQIIKSFDDNRLDEMRGTAIYASEHRIMPARDLRIKLFYDKKKLLEITVDEDYSKGIFAFGQEYRAVTFRNVVLKMLKNNAEFKKAIAALDKYFSDNHLFDI
;
A
#
# COMPACT_ATOMS: atom_id res chain seq x y z
N MET A 1 14.26 -1.80 61.40
CA MET A 1 14.34 -0.80 60.31
C MET A 1 14.25 -1.58 59.01
N ASP A 2 13.04 -2.02 58.65
CA ASP A 2 12.82 -2.91 57.50
C ASP A 2 11.80 -2.28 56.56
N LYS A 3 12.23 -1.19 55.91
CA LYS A 3 11.45 -0.46 54.91
C LYS A 3 12.28 -0.19 53.66
N ILE A 4 13.00 -1.19 53.18
CA ILE A 4 13.66 -1.12 51.87
C ILE A 4 13.55 -2.51 51.27
N LYS A 5 12.62 -2.70 50.32
CA LYS A 5 12.61 -3.71 49.24
C LYS A 5 11.25 -3.86 48.52
N ILE A 6 10.41 -2.83 48.52
CA ILE A 6 9.26 -2.73 47.58
C ILE A 6 9.50 -1.47 46.74
N GLY A 7 10.48 -1.53 45.85
CA GLY A 7 10.85 -0.36 45.03
C GLY A 7 11.53 -0.68 43.70
N ILE A 8 11.60 -1.96 43.31
CA ILE A 8 12.31 -2.40 42.09
C ILE A 8 11.37 -3.09 41.07
N ILE A 9 10.11 -3.41 41.44
CA ILE A 9 9.18 -4.12 40.54
C ILE A 9 8.36 -3.16 39.65
N LEU A 10 8.34 -1.85 39.92
CA LEU A 10 7.55 -0.89 39.15
C LEU A 10 8.23 -0.31 37.90
N LEU A 11 9.51 -0.61 37.65
CA LEU A 11 10.25 -0.07 36.49
C LEU A 11 10.22 -0.97 35.24
N LEU A 12 9.56 -2.14 35.29
CA LEU A 12 9.49 -3.07 34.15
C LEU A 12 8.26 -2.89 33.26
N PHE A 13 7.33 -1.99 33.60
CA PHE A 13 6.14 -1.70 32.77
C PHE A 13 6.21 -0.38 32.00
N SER A 14 7.36 0.31 32.03
CA SER A 14 7.67 1.39 31.08
C SER A 14 8.12 0.81 29.73
N SER A 15 7.51 -0.29 29.27
CA SER A 15 7.56 -0.59 27.84
C SER A 15 6.85 0.58 27.18
N CYS A 16 7.63 1.50 26.61
CA CYS A 16 7.14 2.50 25.68
C CYS A 16 6.18 1.76 24.75
N ALA A 17 4.88 2.01 24.90
CA ALA A 17 3.92 1.53 23.92
C ALA A 17 4.38 2.22 22.64
N GLU A 18 5.08 1.48 21.77
CA GLU A 18 5.34 1.98 20.44
C GLU A 18 3.97 2.35 19.91
N THR A 19 3.79 3.63 19.61
CA THR A 19 2.57 4.10 18.98
C THR A 19 2.48 3.36 17.67
N HIS A 20 1.62 2.34 17.65
CA HIS A 20 1.25 1.59 16.46
C HIS A 20 0.56 2.55 15.50
N GLY A 21 0.76 2.30 14.21
CA GLY A 21 0.15 3.08 13.14
C GLY A 21 1.11 3.93 12.32
N TYR A 22 0.52 4.69 11.40
CA TYR A 22 1.21 5.40 10.34
C TYR A 22 2.03 6.57 10.89
N LYS A 23 3.31 6.56 10.55
CA LYS A 23 4.29 7.61 10.91
C LYS A 23 4.86 8.18 9.63
N SER A 24 4.32 9.29 9.14
CA SER A 24 4.70 9.88 7.84
C SER A 24 6.20 10.16 7.67
N ALA A 25 6.92 10.41 8.77
CA ALA A 25 8.36 10.62 8.76
C ALA A 25 9.19 9.34 8.52
N HIS A 26 8.64 8.17 8.86
CA HIS A 26 9.34 6.89 8.82
C HIS A 26 8.78 5.95 7.76
N HIS A 27 7.46 5.96 7.58
CA HIS A 27 6.75 5.10 6.66
C HIS A 27 6.71 5.70 5.27
N HIS A 28 7.08 4.88 4.30
CA HIS A 28 6.96 5.20 2.88
C HIS A 28 6.12 4.13 2.19
N LEU A 29 4.97 4.55 1.68
CA LEU A 29 3.96 3.68 1.06
C LEU A 29 3.95 3.88 -0.45
N ILE A 30 4.19 2.78 -1.17
CA ILE A 30 4.12 2.75 -2.63
C ILE A 30 3.06 1.74 -3.06
N PHE A 31 2.22 2.15 -4.00
CA PHE A 31 1.21 1.31 -4.63
C PHE A 31 1.53 1.15 -6.12
N VAL A 32 1.62 -0.08 -6.61
CA VAL A 32 1.91 -0.39 -8.02
C VAL A 32 0.67 -1.03 -8.64
N TYR A 33 0.13 -0.40 -9.67
CA TYR A 33 -1.01 -0.85 -10.46
C TYR A 33 -0.54 -1.44 -11.78
N ASN A 34 -0.89 -2.70 -12.05
CA ASN A 34 -0.62 -3.41 -13.31
C ASN A 34 0.86 -3.36 -13.73
N LYS A 35 1.78 -3.49 -12.77
CA LYS A 35 3.26 -3.38 -12.89
C LYS A 35 3.83 -2.10 -13.49
N ARG A 36 3.00 -1.25 -14.09
CA ARG A 36 3.38 -0.18 -15.00
C ARG A 36 3.07 1.19 -14.42
N ILE A 37 2.15 1.29 -13.47
CA ILE A 37 1.79 2.55 -12.82
C ILE A 37 2.19 2.48 -11.35
N THR A 38 3.05 3.37 -10.90
CA THR A 38 3.49 3.50 -9.52
C THR A 38 2.91 4.77 -8.92
N VAL A 39 2.30 4.66 -7.75
CA VAL A 39 1.84 5.76 -6.93
C VAL A 39 2.65 5.78 -5.64
N ASP A 40 3.38 6.85 -5.44
CA ASP A 40 4.16 7.12 -4.23
C ASP A 40 3.36 8.10 -3.37
N PHE A 41 2.82 7.63 -2.24
CA PHE A 41 2.00 8.45 -1.35
C PHE A 41 2.83 9.44 -0.51
N THR A 42 4.12 9.16 -0.31
CA THR A 42 5.02 10.04 0.44
C THR A 42 5.45 11.21 -0.42
N SER A 43 5.89 10.97 -1.65
CA SER A 43 6.28 12.03 -2.58
C SER A 43 5.09 12.63 -3.35
N LYS A 44 3.90 12.02 -3.24
CA LYS A 44 2.69 12.37 -4.00
C LYS A 44 2.92 12.36 -5.50
N VAL A 45 3.60 11.33 -5.99
CA VAL A 45 3.91 11.17 -7.43
C VAL A 45 3.14 9.98 -7.98
N VAL A 46 2.52 10.15 -9.14
CA VAL A 46 2.07 9.05 -9.98
C VAL A 46 2.96 8.96 -11.21
N LYS A 47 3.46 7.76 -11.50
CA LYS A 47 4.37 7.49 -12.62
C LYS A 47 3.89 6.29 -13.40
N ALA A 48 3.72 6.43 -14.72
CA ALA A 48 3.54 5.30 -15.63
C ALA A 48 4.84 5.04 -16.41
N THR A 49 5.19 3.77 -16.61
CA THR A 49 6.43 3.37 -17.30
C THR A 49 6.22 2.15 -18.19
N TYR A 50 6.86 2.16 -19.36
CA TYR A 50 7.00 1.00 -20.24
C TYR A 50 8.27 1.13 -21.09
N GLY A 51 9.26 0.26 -20.88
CA GLY A 51 10.58 0.41 -21.51
C GLY A 51 11.20 1.76 -21.16
N GLU A 52 11.59 2.55 -22.17
CA GLU A 52 12.11 3.91 -22.01
C GLU A 52 11.01 4.98 -21.88
N TRP A 53 9.78 4.64 -22.22
CA TRP A 53 8.66 5.57 -22.09
C TRP A 53 8.27 5.77 -20.63
N ASN A 54 8.04 7.03 -20.27
CA ASN A 54 7.60 7.42 -18.94
C ASN A 54 6.62 8.58 -18.99
N TYR A 55 5.65 8.56 -18.08
CA TYR A 55 4.76 9.66 -17.76
C TYR A 55 4.81 9.88 -16.25
N THR A 56 4.87 11.13 -15.81
CA THR A 56 4.90 11.50 -14.39
C THR A 56 3.97 12.67 -14.13
N ASP A 57 3.17 12.59 -13.07
CA ASP A 57 2.31 13.68 -12.60
C ASP A 57 2.31 13.73 -11.07
N THR A 58 1.81 14.83 -10.50
CA THR A 58 1.67 15.01 -9.06
C THR A 58 0.29 14.55 -8.61
N LEU A 59 0.24 13.54 -7.75
CA LEU A 59 -0.99 13.04 -7.16
C LEU A 59 -1.61 14.10 -6.25
N LYS A 60 -2.76 14.66 -6.66
CA LYS A 60 -3.51 15.61 -5.84
C LYS A 60 -4.53 14.87 -4.99
N MET A 61 -4.34 14.89 -3.68
CA MET A 61 -5.29 14.32 -2.73
C MET A 61 -5.86 15.41 -1.82
N SER A 62 -7.15 15.31 -1.54
CA SER A 62 -7.79 16.05 -0.46
C SER A 62 -7.31 15.54 0.90
N LYS A 63 -7.42 16.37 1.94
CA LYS A 63 -7.11 15.96 3.32
C LYS A 63 -7.93 14.74 3.76
N ASN A 64 -9.18 14.65 3.33
CA ASN A 64 -10.05 13.52 3.66
C ASN A 64 -9.56 12.21 3.02
N GLU A 65 -9.10 12.25 1.76
CA GLU A 65 -8.51 11.07 1.11
C GLU A 65 -7.23 10.62 1.82
N GLU A 66 -6.35 11.56 2.18
CA GLU A 66 -5.14 11.25 2.96
C GLU A 66 -5.48 10.60 4.30
N GLN A 67 -6.47 11.15 5.02
CA GLN A 67 -6.94 10.59 6.29
C GLN A 67 -7.55 9.20 6.14
N GLN A 68 -8.27 8.93 5.05
CA GLN A 68 -8.84 7.60 4.80
C GLN A 68 -7.75 6.54 4.59
N ILE A 69 -6.67 6.87 3.89
CA ILE A 69 -5.53 5.97 3.70
C ILE A 69 -4.84 5.70 5.04
N ILE A 70 -4.56 6.75 5.81
CA ILE A 70 -3.92 6.64 7.13
C ILE A 70 -4.79 5.79 8.07
N LYS A 71 -6.08 6.10 8.16
CA LYS A 71 -7.00 5.32 8.98
C LYS A 71 -7.03 3.85 8.53
N SER A 72 -7.09 3.60 7.22
CA SER A 72 -7.08 2.22 6.71
C SER A 72 -5.75 1.51 6.99
N PHE A 73 -4.63 2.20 6.95
CA PHE A 73 -3.33 1.65 7.34
C PHE A 73 -3.36 1.18 8.80
N ASP A 74 -3.86 2.04 9.70
CA ASP A 74 -3.92 1.78 11.15
C ASP A 74 -4.92 0.67 11.48
N ASP A 75 -6.15 0.75 10.94
CA ASP A 75 -7.20 -0.26 11.15
C ASP A 75 -6.73 -1.66 10.68
N ASN A 76 -5.90 -1.71 9.64
CA ASN A 76 -5.37 -2.95 9.08
C ASN A 76 -3.97 -3.29 9.60
N ARG A 77 -3.43 -2.53 10.57
CA ARG A 77 -2.15 -2.79 11.27
C ARG A 77 -1.03 -3.17 10.29
N LEU A 78 -0.89 -2.40 9.21
CA LEU A 78 0.11 -2.67 8.17
C LEU A 78 1.55 -2.56 8.69
N ASP A 79 1.76 -1.73 9.71
CA ASP A 79 3.02 -1.57 10.46
C ASP A 79 3.47 -2.84 11.19
N GLU A 80 2.63 -3.87 11.29
CA GLU A 80 2.95 -5.16 11.90
C GLU A 80 3.18 -6.27 10.87
N MET A 81 2.79 -6.04 9.63
CA MET A 81 2.98 -7.01 8.55
C MET A 81 4.44 -7.02 8.11
N ARG A 82 5.00 -8.18 7.79
CA ARG A 82 6.40 -8.33 7.40
C ARG A 82 6.54 -9.29 6.23
N GLY A 83 7.58 -9.07 5.42
CA GLY A 83 7.99 -10.01 4.37
C GLY A 83 7.25 -9.81 3.05
N THR A 84 7.08 -10.90 2.31
CA THR A 84 6.44 -10.90 0.99
C THR A 84 5.27 -11.87 0.96
N ALA A 85 4.13 -11.41 0.43
CA ALA A 85 2.93 -12.23 0.30
C ALA A 85 2.29 -12.03 -1.09
N ILE A 86 1.64 -13.08 -1.60
CA ILE A 86 0.89 -13.06 -2.86
C ILE A 86 -0.49 -13.64 -2.58
N TYR A 87 -1.52 -12.85 -2.85
CA TYR A 87 -2.92 -13.25 -2.73
C TYR A 87 -3.55 -13.18 -4.13
N ALA A 88 -3.83 -14.34 -4.70
CA ALA A 88 -4.17 -14.48 -6.10
C ALA A 88 -5.45 -15.27 -6.29
N SER A 89 -6.26 -14.89 -7.27
CA SER A 89 -7.48 -15.63 -7.58
C SER A 89 -7.12 -16.95 -8.26
N GLU A 90 -7.89 -18.01 -8.01
CA GLU A 90 -7.73 -19.27 -8.75
C GLU A 90 -8.00 -19.07 -10.26
N HIS A 91 -8.77 -18.04 -10.60
CA HIS A 91 -9.26 -17.74 -11.94
C HIS A 91 -8.62 -16.46 -12.47
N ARG A 92 -7.28 -16.44 -12.56
CA ARG A 92 -6.56 -15.26 -13.07
C ARG A 92 -6.99 -14.92 -14.49
N ILE A 93 -7.60 -13.76 -14.65
CA ILE A 93 -7.84 -13.17 -15.96
C ILE A 93 -6.49 -12.67 -16.50
N MET A 94 -6.08 -13.16 -17.67
CA MET A 94 -4.87 -12.69 -18.34
C MET A 94 -5.18 -11.47 -19.23
N PRO A 95 -4.30 -10.44 -19.26
CA PRO A 95 -3.12 -10.29 -18.41
C PRO A 95 -3.48 -9.97 -16.96
N ALA A 96 -2.75 -10.57 -16.01
CA ALA A 96 -3.01 -10.38 -14.58
C ALA A 96 -2.89 -8.91 -14.20
N ARG A 97 -3.99 -8.31 -13.71
CA ARG A 97 -3.99 -6.97 -13.12
C ARG A 97 -3.54 -7.08 -11.67
N ASP A 98 -2.23 -7.19 -11.48
CA ASP A 98 -1.64 -7.27 -10.15
C ASP A 98 -1.55 -5.88 -9.51
N LEU A 99 -1.90 -5.83 -8.22
CA LEU A 99 -1.75 -4.67 -7.37
C LEU A 99 -0.68 -4.97 -6.35
N ARG A 100 0.35 -4.13 -6.25
CA ARG A 100 1.39 -4.30 -5.24
C ARG A 100 1.38 -3.18 -4.23
N ILE A 101 1.39 -3.56 -2.96
CA ILE A 101 1.59 -2.64 -1.83
C ILE A 101 3.01 -2.86 -1.33
N LYS A 102 3.83 -1.81 -1.36
CA LYS A 102 5.17 -1.82 -0.78
C LYS A 102 5.21 -0.82 0.37
N LEU A 103 5.70 -1.28 1.51
CA LEU A 103 5.90 -0.45 2.69
C LEU A 103 7.36 -0.49 3.09
N PHE A 104 7.91 0.70 3.32
CA PHE A 104 9.25 0.88 3.84
C PHE A 104 9.17 1.59 5.19
N TYR A 105 10.10 1.26 6.07
CA TYR A 105 10.34 1.97 7.33
C TYR A 105 11.80 2.39 7.37
N ASP A 106 12.08 3.69 7.50
CA ASP A 106 13.43 4.24 7.45
C ASP A 106 14.24 3.73 6.25
N LYS A 107 13.62 3.78 5.06
CA LYS A 107 14.17 3.33 3.76
C LYS A 107 14.41 1.82 3.64
N LYS A 108 14.13 1.02 4.69
CA LYS A 108 14.21 -0.44 4.62
C LYS A 108 12.86 -1.02 4.22
N LYS A 109 12.86 -1.90 3.22
CA LYS A 109 11.63 -2.60 2.79
C LYS A 109 11.14 -3.48 3.93
N LEU A 110 9.93 -3.23 4.40
CA LEU A 110 9.29 -3.92 5.52
C LEU A 110 8.26 -4.94 5.01
N LEU A 111 7.52 -4.58 3.97
CA LEU A 111 6.45 -5.39 3.39
C LEU A 111 6.37 -5.22 1.88
N GLU A 112 6.08 -6.31 1.17
CA GLU A 112 5.65 -6.30 -0.23
C GLU A 112 4.51 -7.31 -0.43
N ILE A 113 3.31 -6.83 -0.70
CA ILE A 113 2.14 -7.68 -0.95
C ILE A 113 1.71 -7.52 -2.39
N THR A 114 1.51 -8.62 -3.09
CA THR A 114 0.83 -8.64 -4.39
C THR A 114 -0.58 -9.18 -4.20
N VAL A 115 -1.59 -8.47 -4.70
CA VAL A 115 -2.99 -8.86 -4.67
C VAL A 115 -3.56 -8.74 -6.07
N ASP A 116 -4.17 -9.80 -6.59
CA ASP A 116 -4.86 -9.72 -7.87
C ASP A 116 -6.07 -8.75 -7.75
N GLU A 117 -6.33 -7.91 -8.75
CA GLU A 117 -7.38 -6.89 -8.70
C GLU A 117 -8.76 -7.50 -8.45
N ASP A 118 -9.03 -8.68 -8.99
CA ASP A 118 -10.28 -9.44 -8.85
C ASP A 118 -10.32 -10.31 -7.58
N TYR A 119 -9.20 -10.43 -6.85
CA TYR A 119 -9.16 -11.25 -5.64
C TYR A 119 -10.18 -10.73 -4.62
N SER A 120 -11.15 -11.57 -4.26
CA SER A 120 -12.00 -11.35 -3.10
C SER A 120 -11.40 -12.11 -1.92
N LYS A 121 -11.46 -11.49 -0.73
CA LYS A 121 -11.02 -12.14 0.51
C LYS A 121 -11.75 -13.47 0.71
N GLY A 122 -11.05 -14.46 1.30
CA GLY A 122 -11.71 -15.65 1.82
C GLY A 122 -12.82 -15.36 2.85
N ILE A 123 -13.55 -16.40 3.25
CA ILE A 123 -14.71 -16.31 4.16
C ILE A 123 -14.35 -15.70 5.54
N PHE A 124 -13.06 -15.70 5.90
CA PHE A 124 -12.58 -15.28 7.22
C PHE A 124 -12.20 -13.81 7.29
N ALA A 125 -12.77 -13.09 8.27
CA ALA A 125 -12.56 -11.66 8.49
C ALA A 125 -11.32 -11.33 9.35
N PHE A 126 -10.24 -12.10 9.21
CA PHE A 126 -9.04 -11.96 10.03
C PHE A 126 -7.76 -12.36 9.29
N GLY A 127 -6.60 -12.04 9.88
CA GLY A 127 -5.29 -12.43 9.36
C GLY A 127 -4.66 -11.42 8.41
N GLN A 128 -3.49 -11.77 7.89
CA GLN A 128 -2.71 -10.89 7.01
C GLN A 128 -3.40 -10.65 5.66
N GLU A 129 -3.99 -11.68 5.07
CA GLU A 129 -4.75 -11.60 3.81
C GLU A 129 -5.89 -10.60 3.91
N TYR A 130 -6.77 -10.76 4.90
CA TYR A 130 -7.92 -9.88 5.10
C TYR A 130 -7.51 -8.41 5.21
N ARG A 131 -6.48 -8.14 6.01
CA ARG A 131 -5.94 -6.79 6.24
C ARG A 131 -5.38 -6.19 4.95
N ALA A 132 -4.63 -6.97 4.19
CA ALA A 132 -4.06 -6.54 2.91
C ALA A 132 -5.13 -6.23 1.86
N VAL A 133 -6.12 -7.12 1.70
CA VAL A 133 -7.21 -6.96 0.73
C VAL A 133 -8.07 -5.75 1.08
N THR A 134 -8.38 -5.57 2.36
CA THR A 134 -9.19 -4.43 2.85
C THR A 134 -8.48 -3.11 2.58
N PHE A 135 -7.19 -3.01 2.95
CA PHE A 135 -6.38 -1.83 2.67
C PHE A 135 -6.28 -1.53 1.17
N ARG A 136 -5.98 -2.56 0.37
CA ARG A 136 -5.94 -2.45 -1.10
C ARG A 136 -7.26 -1.88 -1.65
N ASN A 137 -8.41 -2.35 -1.16
CA ASN A 137 -9.70 -1.90 -1.68
C ASN A 137 -9.96 -0.42 -1.38
N VAL A 138 -9.57 0.07 -0.21
CA VAL A 138 -9.66 1.50 0.14
C VAL A 138 -8.79 2.33 -0.80
N VAL A 139 -7.52 1.95 -0.94
CA VAL A 139 -6.56 2.67 -1.79
C VAL A 139 -7.01 2.66 -3.24
N LEU A 140 -7.38 1.50 -3.78
CA LEU A 140 -7.79 1.37 -5.17
C LEU A 140 -9.06 2.18 -5.46
N LYS A 141 -10.05 2.17 -4.56
CA LYS A 141 -11.28 2.97 -4.72
C LYS A 141 -10.96 4.47 -4.81
N MET A 142 -10.05 4.96 -3.98
CA MET A 142 -9.62 6.36 -4.00
C MET A 142 -8.82 6.69 -5.27
N LEU A 143 -7.85 5.86 -5.65
CA LEU A 143 -7.10 6.06 -6.90
C LEU A 143 -7.99 6.03 -8.15
N LYS A 144 -8.96 5.11 -8.22
CA LYS A 144 -9.94 5.05 -9.33
C LYS A 144 -10.80 6.31 -9.45
N ASN A 145 -10.86 7.16 -8.43
CA ASN A 145 -11.55 8.45 -8.50
C ASN A 145 -10.60 9.62 -8.75
N ASN A 146 -9.30 9.46 -8.49
CA ASN A 146 -8.29 10.49 -8.66
C ASN A 146 -8.02 10.81 -10.14
N ALA A 147 -7.93 12.11 -10.47
CA ALA A 147 -7.80 12.57 -11.84
C ALA A 147 -6.41 12.29 -12.44
N GLU A 148 -5.34 12.50 -11.68
CA GLU A 148 -3.97 12.29 -12.14
C GLU A 148 -3.65 10.80 -12.32
N PHE A 149 -4.21 9.94 -11.47
CA PHE A 149 -4.14 8.49 -11.66
C PHE A 149 -4.85 8.05 -12.96
N LYS A 150 -6.03 8.59 -13.25
CA LYS A 150 -6.74 8.33 -14.52
C LYS A 150 -5.94 8.81 -15.74
N LYS A 151 -5.28 9.98 -15.64
CA LYS A 151 -4.41 10.46 -16.71
C LYS A 151 -3.21 9.54 -16.95
N ALA A 152 -2.61 9.01 -15.88
CA ALA A 152 -1.52 8.03 -15.99
C ALA A 152 -1.95 6.76 -16.73
N ILE A 153 -3.15 6.24 -16.42
CA ILE A 153 -3.76 5.11 -17.15
C ILE A 153 -3.96 5.48 -18.63
N ALA A 154 -4.63 6.60 -18.90
CA ALA A 154 -4.93 7.02 -20.27
C ALA A 154 -3.66 7.30 -21.10
N ALA A 155 -2.61 7.85 -20.48
CA ALA A 155 -1.32 8.07 -21.13
C ALA A 155 -0.65 6.75 -21.53
N LEU A 156 -0.71 5.74 -20.65
CA LEU A 156 -0.18 4.41 -20.93
C LEU A 156 -0.99 3.70 -22.03
N ASP A 157 -2.32 3.76 -21.95
CA ASP A 157 -3.21 3.17 -22.95
C ASP A 157 -3.02 3.82 -24.32
N LYS A 158 -2.88 5.15 -24.37
CA LYS A 158 -2.55 5.87 -25.60
C LYS A 158 -1.20 5.43 -26.16
N TYR A 159 -0.17 5.31 -25.32
CA TYR A 159 1.13 4.82 -25.76
C TYR A 159 1.04 3.41 -26.37
N PHE A 160 0.28 2.49 -25.76
CA PHE A 160 0.05 1.18 -26.33
C PHE A 160 -0.71 1.22 -27.65
N SER A 161 -1.69 2.12 -27.76
CA SER A 161 -2.42 2.35 -29.00
C SER A 161 -1.54 2.83 -30.13
N ASP A 162 -0.74 3.87 -29.88
CA ASP A 162 0.10 4.50 -30.90
C ASP A 162 1.21 3.57 -31.40
N ASN A 163 1.60 2.59 -30.58
CA ASN A 163 2.70 1.67 -30.87
C ASN A 163 2.24 0.22 -31.16
N HIS A 164 0.93 -0.02 -31.27
CA HIS A 164 0.35 -1.34 -31.51
C HIS A 164 0.80 -2.42 -30.50
N LEU A 165 0.88 -2.06 -29.22
CA LEU A 165 1.38 -2.93 -28.14
C LEU A 165 0.26 -3.65 -27.37
N PHE A 166 -0.91 -3.81 -27.99
CA PHE A 166 -2.03 -4.56 -27.41
C PHE A 166 -1.81 -6.06 -27.61
N ASP A 167 -0.94 -6.67 -26.79
CA ASP A 167 -0.87 -8.11 -26.49
C ASP A 167 0.49 -8.46 -25.88
N ILE A 168 0.72 -8.10 -24.61
CA ILE A 168 1.66 -8.80 -23.69
C ILE A 168 1.22 -8.65 -22.23
#